data_AF-A0A9X6U4I8-F1
#
_entry.id   AF-A0A9X6U4I8-F1
#
_cell.length_a   1.000
_cell.length_b   1.000
_cell.length_c   1.000
_cell.angle_alpha   90.00
_cell.angle_beta   90.00
_cell.angle_gamma   90.00
#
_symmetry.space_group_name_H-M   'P 1'
#
loop_
_entity.id
_entity.type
_entity.pdbx_description
1 polymer ?
#
loop_
_entity_poly.entity_id
_entity_poly.type
_entity_poly.pdbx_seq_one_letter_code
_entity_poly.pdbx_strand_id
1 'polypeptide(L)'
;MEFAHQGNIPEGSPLHYVKRKGDSSDPYLDITEMIVVQNGRAPLKEVPDKINRVVVSDLSGNLWNEVKTREEIKKATDYSVDYRDGVTYFHESAHGKRLKFKFMGTGVFLIPMSRIWTEYEGGKPTDTLKTLVDETYEMLDKGNKKITETESARQESIKTTNNANAKITDIEKRTQVSEKKITDKIVEVENRTVASEKKMNDKIAEVDTKTNAVISKSDSFVATKKAEYEKYVADKKAELDKYKTDKNTEIDTKFANKSSEIDTKVNNKITEVDNKTNAKIAEVNSTLTKKVGEFDAKVKEVDTKVNAKVLEATNKIAETEKARTETVTATNNANIATKNANDQAAYAKQQGDYAKAQGDYAKAQGTSAKTQADYAKGQGDYAKKQGENALDIQKEYLAKEGFNIVVSATEPKTDNLNTFWFQEG
;
A
#
# COMPACT_ATOMS: atom_id res chain seq x y z
N MET A 1 -140.06 -117.79 15.10
CA MET A 1 -138.83 -117.13 15.60
C MET A 1 -137.91 -116.97 14.41
N GLU A 2 -137.78 -115.76 13.88
CA GLU A 2 -136.78 -115.43 12.85
C GLU A 2 -135.96 -114.25 13.36
N PHE A 3 -134.73 -114.52 13.78
CA PHE A 3 -133.77 -113.49 14.16
C PHE A 3 -133.00 -113.06 12.92
N ALA A 4 -133.57 -112.12 12.17
CA ALA A 4 -132.86 -111.43 11.08
C ALA A 4 -131.84 -110.43 11.66
N HIS A 5 -130.68 -110.92 12.09
CA HIS A 5 -129.55 -110.05 12.46
C HIS A 5 -128.95 -109.40 11.21
N GLN A 6 -129.50 -108.26 10.81
CA GLN A 6 -128.77 -107.29 10.00
C GLN A 6 -127.61 -106.74 10.84
N GLY A 7 -126.41 -107.25 10.58
CA GLY A 7 -125.20 -106.93 11.33
C GLY A 7 -124.58 -105.57 11.01
N ASN A 8 -125.36 -104.49 11.11
CA ASN A 8 -124.78 -103.16 11.31
C ASN A 8 -124.50 -103.00 12.82
N ILE A 9 -123.22 -103.00 13.18
CA ILE A 9 -122.79 -102.74 14.55
C ILE A 9 -123.15 -101.28 14.90
N PRO A 10 -123.76 -100.97 16.07
CA PRO A 10 -124.22 -99.61 16.37
C PRO A 10 -123.15 -98.53 16.24
N GLU A 11 -123.57 -97.37 15.76
CA GLU A 11 -122.75 -96.16 15.65
C GLU A 11 -122.16 -95.80 17.03
N GLY A 12 -120.84 -95.60 17.09
CA GLY A 12 -120.08 -95.42 18.33
C GLY A 12 -119.25 -96.65 18.78
N SER A 13 -119.43 -97.81 18.14
CA SER A 13 -118.64 -99.02 18.46
C SER A 13 -117.13 -98.83 18.23
N PRO A 14 -116.25 -99.43 19.07
CA PRO A 14 -114.79 -99.24 18.97
C PRO A 14 -114.14 -99.98 17.80
N LEU A 15 -114.84 -100.99 17.26
CA LEU A 15 -114.49 -101.77 16.08
C LEU A 15 -115.57 -101.51 15.02
N HIS A 16 -115.15 -101.16 13.81
CA HIS A 16 -116.07 -101.00 12.67
C HIS A 16 -115.91 -102.18 11.73
N TYR A 17 -116.94 -103.02 11.62
CA TYR A 17 -116.93 -104.15 10.69
C TYR A 17 -117.48 -103.71 9.34
N VAL A 18 -116.62 -103.66 8.33
CA VAL A 18 -117.01 -103.43 6.94
C VAL A 18 -117.33 -104.79 6.33
N LYS A 19 -118.58 -105.23 6.49
CA LYS A 19 -119.05 -106.50 5.93
C LYS A 19 -119.34 -106.38 4.44
N ARG A 20 -118.91 -107.38 3.67
CA ARG A 20 -119.30 -107.56 2.27
C ARG A 20 -120.72 -108.07 2.13
N LYS A 21 -121.45 -107.60 1.12
CA LYS A 21 -122.83 -108.06 0.86
C LYS A 21 -122.90 -109.51 0.38
N GLY A 22 -121.89 -109.96 -0.38
CA GLY A 22 -121.89 -111.27 -1.03
C GLY A 22 -122.77 -111.33 -2.30
N ASP A 23 -123.26 -110.19 -2.78
CA ASP A 23 -124.00 -110.04 -4.04
C ASP A 23 -123.08 -109.50 -5.16
N SER A 24 -123.61 -109.32 -6.37
CA SER A 24 -122.83 -108.83 -7.51
C SER A 24 -122.37 -107.36 -7.39
N SER A 25 -122.85 -106.60 -6.42
CA SER A 25 -122.42 -105.22 -6.14
C SER A 25 -121.24 -105.14 -5.17
N ASP A 26 -121.09 -106.14 -4.29
CA ASP A 26 -119.99 -106.27 -3.34
C ASP A 26 -119.77 -107.76 -2.99
N PRO A 27 -119.13 -108.52 -3.89
CA PRO A 27 -118.97 -109.96 -3.77
C PRO A 27 -117.89 -110.34 -2.76
N TYR A 28 -117.98 -111.56 -2.22
CA TYR A 28 -116.89 -112.14 -1.44
C TYR A 28 -115.63 -112.33 -2.31
N LEU A 29 -114.45 -112.08 -1.75
CA LEU A 29 -113.19 -112.13 -2.49
C LEU A 29 -112.48 -113.47 -2.31
N ASP A 30 -112.02 -114.11 -3.39
CA ASP A 30 -111.05 -115.22 -3.29
C ASP A 30 -109.69 -114.66 -2.81
N ILE A 31 -109.41 -114.82 -1.51
CA ILE A 31 -108.18 -114.37 -0.88
C ILE A 31 -107.26 -115.57 -0.76
N THR A 32 -106.07 -115.43 -1.35
CA THR A 32 -104.93 -116.30 -1.08
C THR A 32 -103.81 -115.48 -0.46
N GLU A 33 -103.40 -115.81 0.76
CA GLU A 33 -102.34 -115.11 1.48
C GLU A 33 -101.38 -116.07 2.19
N MET A 34 -100.22 -115.54 2.59
CA MET A 34 -99.20 -116.29 3.34
C MET A 34 -98.89 -115.58 4.65
N ILE A 35 -99.26 -116.21 5.76
CA ILE A 35 -99.10 -115.63 7.10
C ILE A 35 -98.14 -116.50 7.90
N VAL A 36 -97.29 -115.85 8.71
CA VAL A 36 -96.46 -116.53 9.72
C VAL A 36 -97.31 -116.69 10.96
N VAL A 37 -97.51 -117.93 11.41
CA VAL A 37 -98.25 -118.22 12.64
C VAL A 37 -97.45 -117.68 13.83
N GLN A 38 -98.02 -116.77 14.61
CA GLN A 38 -97.41 -116.20 15.82
C GLN A 38 -98.30 -116.49 17.03
N ASN A 39 -97.70 -116.96 18.12
CA ASN A 39 -98.38 -117.37 19.36
C ASN A 39 -99.61 -118.27 19.13
N GLY A 40 -99.48 -119.23 18.21
CA GLY A 40 -100.55 -120.16 17.83
C GLY A 40 -101.71 -119.53 17.05
N ARG A 41 -101.54 -118.32 16.50
CA ARG A 41 -102.56 -117.59 15.74
C ARG A 41 -102.04 -117.10 14.39
N ALA A 42 -102.91 -117.04 13.40
CA ALA A 42 -102.75 -116.20 12.22
C ALA A 42 -104.08 -115.46 11.95
N PRO A 43 -104.15 -114.14 12.22
CA PRO A 43 -105.29 -113.32 11.84
C PRO A 43 -105.30 -113.12 10.33
N LEU A 44 -106.41 -113.43 9.69
CA LEU A 44 -106.60 -113.30 8.25
C LEU A 44 -106.87 -111.84 7.85
N LYS A 45 -106.61 -111.50 6.59
CA LYS A 45 -106.86 -110.16 6.03
C LYS A 45 -108.34 -109.76 6.03
N GLU A 46 -109.24 -110.72 5.87
CA GLU A 46 -110.68 -110.57 5.99
C GLU A 46 -111.27 -111.76 6.78
N VAL A 47 -112.44 -111.55 7.37
CA VAL A 47 -113.22 -112.62 8.02
C VAL A 47 -113.63 -113.63 6.95
N PRO A 48 -113.25 -114.91 7.07
CA PRO A 48 -113.53 -115.91 6.06
C PRO A 48 -115.01 -116.31 6.06
N ASP A 49 -115.52 -116.68 4.90
CA ASP A 49 -116.85 -117.24 4.77
C ASP A 49 -116.90 -118.66 5.35
N LYS A 50 -117.88 -118.88 6.22
CA LYS A 50 -118.06 -120.15 6.91
C LYS A 50 -118.54 -121.28 6.01
N ILE A 51 -119.19 -120.97 4.88
CA ILE A 51 -119.70 -121.99 3.94
C ILE A 51 -118.55 -122.53 3.08
N ASN A 52 -117.74 -121.65 2.51
CA ASN A 52 -116.58 -122.01 1.69
C ASN A 52 -115.39 -122.52 2.51
N ARG A 53 -115.32 -122.16 3.80
CA ARG A 53 -114.27 -122.51 4.77
C ARG A 53 -112.90 -121.93 4.39
N VAL A 54 -111.94 -122.04 5.31
CA VAL A 54 -110.53 -121.76 5.03
C VAL A 54 -109.83 -123.05 4.62
N VAL A 55 -108.95 -122.97 3.64
CA VAL A 55 -108.03 -124.06 3.27
C VAL A 55 -106.62 -123.61 3.63
N VAL A 56 -105.99 -124.31 4.57
CA VAL A 56 -104.61 -124.06 4.98
C VAL A 56 -103.68 -125.13 4.39
N SER A 57 -102.55 -124.70 3.82
CA SER A 57 -101.46 -125.59 3.40
C SER A 57 -100.10 -125.08 3.85
N ASP A 58 -99.11 -125.98 3.92
CA ASP A 58 -97.71 -125.54 4.02
C ASP A 58 -97.15 -125.07 2.66
N LEU A 59 -95.88 -124.66 2.66
CA LEU A 59 -95.16 -124.20 1.46
C LEU A 59 -94.91 -125.32 0.43
N SER A 60 -94.98 -126.59 0.84
CA SER A 60 -94.90 -127.76 -0.05
C SER A 60 -96.26 -128.14 -0.63
N GLY A 61 -97.34 -127.47 -0.22
CA GLY A 61 -98.71 -127.73 -0.67
C GLY A 61 -99.45 -128.79 0.12
N ASN A 62 -98.88 -129.32 1.21
CA ASN A 62 -99.58 -130.29 2.04
C ASN A 62 -100.73 -129.61 2.79
N LEU A 63 -101.94 -130.16 2.66
CA LEU A 63 -103.15 -129.63 3.31
C LEU A 63 -103.13 -129.93 4.80
N TRP A 64 -103.54 -128.94 5.59
CA TRP A 64 -103.75 -129.05 7.03
C TRP A 64 -105.23 -129.40 7.33
N ASN A 65 -105.51 -129.88 8.53
CA ASN A 65 -106.84 -130.40 8.90
C ASN A 65 -107.63 -129.40 9.77
N GLU A 66 -108.83 -129.01 9.33
CA GLU A 66 -109.68 -128.08 10.09
C GLU A 66 -110.54 -128.82 11.13
N VAL A 67 -110.33 -128.52 12.41
CA VAL A 67 -111.13 -129.00 13.55
C VAL A 67 -112.13 -127.93 14.04
N LYS A 68 -113.23 -128.34 14.66
CA LYS A 68 -114.40 -127.47 14.87
C LYS A 68 -114.17 -126.39 15.93
N THR A 69 -113.37 -126.69 16.95
CA THR A 69 -113.04 -125.74 18.01
C THR A 69 -111.54 -125.78 18.32
N ARG A 70 -111.06 -124.77 19.03
CA ARG A 70 -109.64 -124.65 19.40
C ARG A 70 -109.18 -125.79 20.31
N GLU A 71 -110.08 -126.34 21.13
CA GLU A 71 -109.83 -127.44 22.06
C GLU A 71 -109.71 -128.81 21.36
N GLU A 72 -110.18 -128.92 20.11
CA GLU A 72 -110.05 -130.13 19.29
C GLU A 72 -108.69 -130.23 18.58
N ILE A 73 -107.85 -129.18 18.61
CA ILE A 73 -106.52 -129.14 17.98
C ILE A 73 -105.57 -130.07 18.75
N LYS A 74 -105.25 -131.24 18.19
CA LYS A 74 -104.43 -132.27 18.86
C LYS A 74 -103.17 -132.65 18.09
N LYS A 75 -103.14 -132.47 16.77
CA LYS A 75 -102.00 -132.76 15.90
C LYS A 75 -101.29 -131.47 15.50
N ALA A 76 -100.00 -131.60 15.17
CA ALA A 76 -99.18 -130.48 14.68
C ALA A 76 -99.65 -129.87 13.34
N THR A 77 -100.61 -130.50 12.65
CA THR A 77 -101.25 -130.06 11.40
C THR A 77 -102.77 -129.83 11.54
N ASP A 78 -103.31 -129.89 12.77
CA ASP A 78 -104.69 -129.46 13.03
C ASP A 78 -104.72 -127.93 13.20
N TYR A 79 -105.81 -127.31 12.75
CA TYR A 79 -106.11 -125.89 12.98
C TYR A 79 -107.61 -125.68 13.17
N SER A 80 -108.00 -124.60 13.83
CA SER A 80 -109.41 -124.19 13.93
C SER A 80 -109.55 -122.74 13.45
N VAL A 81 -110.69 -122.40 12.88
CA VAL A 81 -110.96 -121.06 12.35
C VAL A 81 -112.11 -120.45 13.12
N ASP A 82 -111.88 -119.28 13.73
CA ASP A 82 -112.98 -118.47 14.24
C ASP A 82 -113.51 -117.57 13.12
N TYR A 83 -114.57 -118.06 12.47
CA TYR A 83 -115.30 -117.36 11.39
C TYR A 83 -116.06 -116.10 11.87
N ARG A 84 -115.87 -115.64 13.13
CA ARG A 84 -116.45 -114.40 13.66
C ARG A 84 -115.47 -113.23 13.61
N ASP A 85 -114.20 -113.48 13.93
CA ASP A 85 -113.13 -112.46 13.98
C ASP A 85 -112.08 -112.63 12.87
N GLY A 86 -112.09 -113.76 12.16
CA GLY A 86 -111.11 -114.07 11.11
C GLY A 86 -109.78 -114.59 11.64
N VAL A 87 -109.71 -115.06 12.89
CA VAL A 87 -108.49 -115.62 13.46
C VAL A 87 -108.45 -117.13 13.26
N THR A 88 -107.36 -117.61 12.65
CA THR A 88 -107.03 -119.03 12.62
C THR A 88 -106.12 -119.39 13.80
N TYR A 89 -106.42 -120.50 14.46
CA TYR A 89 -105.75 -121.01 15.65
C TYR A 89 -105.07 -122.34 15.32
N PHE A 90 -103.85 -122.53 15.83
CA PHE A 90 -103.00 -123.68 15.53
C PHE A 90 -102.43 -124.31 16.80
N HIS A 91 -101.95 -125.55 16.66
CA HIS A 91 -101.11 -126.17 17.67
C HIS A 91 -99.83 -125.35 17.88
N GLU A 92 -99.28 -125.32 19.10
CA GLU A 92 -98.13 -124.47 19.46
C GLU A 92 -96.90 -124.74 18.59
N SER A 93 -96.71 -125.99 18.15
CA SER A 93 -95.66 -126.41 17.20
C SER A 93 -95.79 -125.82 15.79
N ALA A 94 -96.82 -125.03 15.51
CA ALA A 94 -96.95 -124.25 14.28
C ALA A 94 -96.34 -122.84 14.39
N HIS A 95 -95.98 -122.37 15.60
CA HIS A 95 -95.34 -121.07 15.80
C HIS A 95 -94.12 -120.90 14.87
N GLY A 96 -94.02 -119.74 14.21
CA GLY A 96 -92.96 -119.41 13.26
C GLY A 96 -93.12 -120.04 11.88
N LYS A 97 -94.03 -121.00 11.68
CA LYS A 97 -94.29 -121.56 10.34
C LYS A 97 -95.04 -120.55 9.48
N ARG A 98 -94.59 -120.38 8.23
CA ARG A 98 -95.33 -119.66 7.20
C ARG A 98 -96.26 -120.63 6.48
N LEU A 99 -97.56 -120.39 6.59
CA LEU A 99 -98.60 -121.20 5.96
C LEU A 99 -99.34 -120.38 4.91
N LYS A 100 -99.88 -121.08 3.91
CA LYS A 100 -100.72 -120.51 2.86
C LYS A 100 -102.18 -120.71 3.22
N PHE A 101 -102.96 -119.65 3.14
CA PHE A 101 -104.37 -119.61 3.44
C PHE A 101 -105.13 -119.30 2.15
N LYS A 102 -106.15 -120.08 1.83
CA LYS A 102 -107.10 -119.78 0.74
C LYS A 102 -108.53 -119.79 1.30
N PHE A 103 -109.28 -118.72 1.09
CA PHE A 103 -110.65 -118.57 1.60
C PHE A 103 -111.43 -117.51 0.84
N MET A 104 -112.75 -117.49 1.00
CA MET A 104 -113.59 -116.37 0.54
C MET A 104 -113.70 -115.31 1.64
N GLY A 105 -113.19 -114.10 1.43
CA GLY A 105 -113.28 -112.98 2.37
C GLY A 105 -114.66 -112.33 2.38
N THR A 106 -115.20 -112.06 3.58
CA THR A 106 -116.54 -111.49 3.80
C THR A 106 -116.54 -110.09 4.40
N GLY A 107 -115.38 -109.42 4.48
CA GLY A 107 -115.22 -108.13 5.13
C GLY A 107 -114.13 -108.08 6.20
N VAL A 108 -113.87 -106.88 6.74
CA VAL A 108 -112.74 -106.62 7.65
C VAL A 108 -113.16 -105.77 8.85
N PHE A 109 -112.53 -106.00 10.00
CA PHE A 109 -112.65 -105.12 11.16
C PHE A 109 -111.61 -103.99 11.08
N LEU A 110 -112.08 -102.75 11.07
CA LEU A 110 -111.26 -101.55 11.11
C LEU A 110 -111.28 -100.93 12.52
N ILE A 111 -110.12 -100.49 12.99
CA ILE A 111 -109.97 -99.70 14.22
C ILE A 111 -109.62 -98.26 13.79
N PRO A 112 -110.44 -97.25 14.14
CA PRO A 112 -110.12 -95.85 13.85
C PRO A 112 -108.81 -95.42 14.51
N MET A 113 -108.01 -94.57 13.84
CA MET A 113 -106.71 -94.11 14.37
C MET A 113 -106.82 -93.41 15.73
N SER A 114 -107.95 -92.76 16.03
CA SER A 114 -108.26 -92.16 17.33
C SER A 114 -108.53 -93.17 18.46
N ARG A 115 -108.53 -94.48 18.15
CA ARG A 115 -108.64 -95.59 19.11
C ARG A 115 -107.39 -96.47 19.15
N ILE A 116 -106.36 -96.15 18.36
CA ILE A 116 -105.04 -96.77 18.44
C ILE A 116 -104.19 -95.85 19.31
N TRP A 117 -103.85 -96.29 20.51
CA TRP A 117 -103.10 -95.49 21.48
C TRP A 117 -101.61 -95.61 21.20
N THR A 118 -100.94 -94.47 21.09
CA THR A 118 -99.49 -94.33 20.95
C THR A 118 -98.82 -94.25 22.32
N GLU A 119 -99.51 -93.68 23.31
CA GLU A 119 -99.09 -93.60 24.69
C GLU A 119 -100.25 -93.91 25.66
N TYR A 120 -99.93 -94.51 26.81
CA TYR A 120 -100.92 -94.94 27.81
C TYR A 120 -100.34 -94.90 29.23
N GLU A 121 -100.82 -93.97 30.05
CA GLU A 121 -100.37 -93.79 31.44
C GLU A 121 -101.56 -93.71 32.41
N GLY A 122 -101.35 -94.15 33.66
CA GLY A 122 -102.36 -93.99 34.73
C GLY A 122 -103.73 -94.65 34.45
N GLY A 123 -103.79 -95.63 33.54
CA GLY A 123 -105.04 -96.28 33.13
C GLY A 123 -105.85 -95.52 32.08
N LYS A 124 -105.27 -94.48 31.45
CA LYS A 124 -105.92 -93.68 30.39
C LYS A 124 -105.01 -93.52 29.18
N PRO A 125 -105.55 -93.50 27.96
CA PRO A 125 -104.80 -93.10 26.78
C PRO A 125 -104.41 -91.63 26.90
N THR A 126 -103.12 -91.33 26.77
CA THR A 126 -102.60 -89.95 26.74
C THR A 126 -102.48 -89.44 25.32
N ASP A 127 -102.16 -90.32 24.36
CA ASP A 127 -102.06 -89.99 22.94
C ASP A 127 -102.64 -91.07 22.01
N THR A 128 -102.96 -90.67 20.78
CA THR A 128 -103.50 -91.54 19.72
C THR A 128 -102.73 -91.37 18.41
N LEU A 129 -102.73 -92.43 17.59
CA LEU A 129 -102.14 -92.39 16.26
C LEU A 129 -102.71 -91.27 15.37
N LYS A 130 -103.98 -90.84 15.61
CA LYS A 130 -104.53 -89.68 14.91
C LYS A 130 -103.82 -88.38 15.29
N THR A 131 -103.62 -88.13 16.59
CA THR A 131 -102.95 -86.91 17.07
C THR A 131 -101.56 -86.79 16.46
N LEU A 132 -100.76 -87.86 16.55
CA LEU A 132 -99.39 -87.90 16.03
C LEU A 132 -99.35 -87.63 14.51
N VAL A 133 -100.32 -88.16 13.76
CA VAL A 133 -100.43 -87.90 12.30
C VAL A 133 -100.82 -86.44 12.02
N ASP A 134 -101.79 -85.88 12.75
CA ASP A 134 -102.20 -84.48 12.59
C ASP A 134 -101.02 -83.53 12.94
N GLU A 135 -100.31 -83.78 14.04
CA GLU A 135 -99.15 -83.01 14.49
C GLU A 135 -98.00 -83.08 13.47
N THR A 136 -97.69 -84.25 12.92
CA THR A 136 -96.65 -84.38 11.89
C THR A 136 -96.99 -83.65 10.60
N TYR A 137 -98.27 -83.61 10.20
CA TYR A 137 -98.71 -82.75 9.09
C TYR A 137 -98.60 -81.26 9.41
N GLU A 138 -99.00 -80.81 10.61
CA GLU A 138 -98.80 -79.42 11.03
C GLU A 138 -97.33 -79.02 11.08
N MET A 139 -96.45 -79.90 11.58
CA MET A 139 -95.00 -79.66 11.60
C MET A 139 -94.41 -79.55 10.20
N LEU A 140 -94.88 -80.39 9.26
CA LEU A 140 -94.46 -80.33 7.85
C LEU A 140 -94.90 -79.03 7.18
N ASP A 141 -96.15 -78.59 7.39
CA ASP A 141 -96.65 -77.31 6.85
C ASP A 141 -95.87 -76.11 7.44
N LYS A 142 -95.72 -76.06 8.76
CA LYS A 142 -94.91 -75.04 9.46
C LYS A 142 -93.46 -75.03 8.96
N GLY A 143 -92.89 -76.20 8.66
CA GLY A 143 -91.56 -76.35 8.08
C GLY A 143 -91.47 -75.79 6.66
N ASN A 144 -92.39 -76.20 5.77
CA ASN A 144 -92.46 -75.73 4.40
C ASN A 144 -92.65 -74.21 4.32
N LYS A 145 -93.56 -73.65 5.13
CA LYS A 145 -93.78 -72.20 5.21
C LYS A 145 -92.50 -71.44 5.59
N LYS A 146 -91.79 -71.90 6.63
CA LYS A 146 -90.50 -71.31 7.03
C LYS A 146 -89.44 -71.41 5.93
N ILE A 147 -89.40 -72.49 5.16
CA ILE A 147 -88.50 -72.64 4.02
C ILE A 147 -88.82 -71.60 2.95
N THR A 148 -90.09 -71.42 2.58
CA THR A 148 -90.51 -70.40 1.59
C THR A 148 -90.22 -68.98 2.05
N GLU A 149 -90.45 -68.65 3.32
CA GLU A 149 -90.12 -67.34 3.92
C GLU A 149 -88.60 -67.09 3.88
N THR A 150 -87.80 -68.09 4.26
CA THR A 150 -86.33 -68.02 4.26
C THR A 150 -85.76 -67.87 2.85
N GLU A 151 -86.28 -68.63 1.88
CA GLU A 151 -85.87 -68.54 0.48
C GLU A 151 -86.21 -67.17 -0.12
N SER A 152 -87.40 -66.63 0.19
CA SER A 152 -87.81 -65.29 -0.24
C SER A 152 -86.86 -64.21 0.30
N ALA A 153 -86.50 -64.28 1.59
CA ALA A 153 -85.54 -63.37 2.21
C ALA A 153 -84.13 -63.51 1.60
N ARG A 154 -83.70 -64.74 1.30
CA ARG A 154 -82.41 -65.03 0.64
C ARG A 154 -82.34 -64.41 -0.76
N GLN A 155 -83.40 -64.51 -1.55
CA GLN A 155 -83.46 -63.94 -2.89
C GLN A 155 -83.41 -62.41 -2.89
N GLU A 156 -84.12 -61.73 -1.97
CA GLU A 156 -84.04 -60.26 -1.85
C GLU A 156 -82.66 -59.80 -1.33
N SER A 157 -82.00 -60.58 -0.47
CA SER A 157 -80.62 -60.35 -0.04
C SER A 157 -79.62 -60.46 -1.21
N ILE A 158 -79.77 -61.46 -2.07
CA ILE A 158 -78.95 -61.63 -3.29
C ILE A 158 -79.18 -60.46 -4.26
N LYS A 159 -80.43 -60.08 -4.51
CA LYS A 159 -80.78 -58.92 -5.34
C LYS A 159 -80.18 -57.63 -4.80
N THR A 160 -80.23 -57.42 -3.49
CA THR A 160 -79.60 -56.27 -2.82
C THR A 160 -78.09 -56.27 -2.97
N THR A 161 -77.44 -57.42 -2.77
CA THR A 161 -76.00 -57.62 -2.96
C THR A 161 -75.56 -57.34 -4.39
N ASN A 162 -76.28 -57.87 -5.39
CA ASN A 162 -75.99 -57.64 -6.80
C ASN A 162 -76.13 -56.16 -7.18
N ASN A 163 -77.15 -55.47 -6.66
CA ASN A 163 -77.33 -54.03 -6.85
C ASN A 163 -76.21 -53.20 -6.20
N ALA A 164 -75.69 -53.63 -5.04
CA ALA A 164 -74.54 -52.99 -4.39
C ALA A 164 -73.26 -53.19 -5.22
N ASN A 165 -72.98 -54.41 -5.68
CA ASN A 165 -71.82 -54.73 -6.51
C ASN A 165 -71.82 -53.94 -7.83
N ALA A 166 -72.99 -53.82 -8.50
CA ALA A 166 -73.11 -53.01 -9.71
C ALA A 166 -72.77 -51.53 -9.48
N LYS A 167 -73.16 -50.96 -8.33
CA LYS A 167 -72.79 -49.59 -7.93
C LYS A 167 -71.31 -49.45 -7.63
N ILE A 168 -70.70 -50.44 -6.97
CA ILE A 168 -69.25 -50.47 -6.71
C ILE A 168 -68.49 -50.43 -8.04
N THR A 169 -68.86 -51.25 -9.02
CA THR A 169 -68.22 -51.26 -10.35
C THR A 169 -68.39 -49.94 -11.13
N ASP A 170 -69.51 -49.21 -10.97
CA ASP A 170 -69.64 -47.84 -11.52
C ASP A 170 -68.66 -46.86 -10.84
N ILE A 171 -68.58 -46.91 -9.51
CA ILE A 171 -67.69 -46.06 -8.71
C ILE A 171 -66.22 -46.33 -9.08
N GLU A 172 -65.81 -47.60 -9.19
CA GLU A 172 -64.45 -47.99 -9.61
C GLU A 172 -64.09 -47.42 -10.98
N LYS A 173 -64.97 -47.58 -11.99
CA LYS A 173 -64.76 -47.02 -13.34
C LYS A 173 -64.64 -45.51 -13.32
N ARG A 174 -65.50 -44.83 -12.55
CA ARG A 174 -65.47 -43.36 -12.42
C ARG A 174 -64.21 -42.88 -11.72
N THR A 175 -63.74 -43.62 -10.71
CA THR A 175 -62.49 -43.36 -10.00
C THR A 175 -61.29 -43.50 -10.93
N GLN A 176 -61.17 -44.61 -11.67
CA GLN A 176 -60.11 -44.81 -12.67
C GLN A 176 -60.09 -43.71 -13.74
N VAL A 177 -61.27 -43.26 -14.20
CA VAL A 177 -61.38 -42.14 -15.16
C VAL A 177 -60.95 -40.80 -14.53
N SER A 178 -61.24 -40.56 -13.25
CA SER A 178 -60.77 -39.34 -12.56
C SER A 178 -59.27 -39.37 -12.29
N GLU A 179 -58.73 -40.51 -11.85
CA GLU A 179 -57.30 -40.73 -11.63
C GLU A 179 -56.52 -40.48 -12.92
N LYS A 180 -56.96 -41.09 -14.04
CA LYS A 180 -56.34 -40.85 -15.35
C LYS A 180 -56.37 -39.36 -15.72
N LYS A 181 -57.52 -38.68 -15.57
CA LYS A 181 -57.64 -37.24 -15.84
C LYS A 181 -56.70 -36.40 -14.97
N ILE A 182 -56.49 -36.77 -13.71
CA ILE A 182 -55.55 -36.10 -12.81
C ILE A 182 -54.11 -36.31 -13.29
N THR A 183 -53.72 -37.54 -13.64
CA THR A 183 -52.39 -37.85 -14.20
C THR A 183 -52.12 -37.09 -15.51
N ASP A 184 -53.07 -37.12 -16.45
CA ASP A 184 -52.96 -36.37 -17.71
C ASP A 184 -52.79 -34.85 -17.44
N LYS A 185 -53.46 -34.31 -16.41
CA LYS A 185 -53.37 -32.90 -16.00
C LYS A 185 -52.02 -32.57 -15.35
N ILE A 186 -51.46 -33.47 -14.55
CA ILE A 186 -50.13 -33.31 -13.94
C ILE A 186 -49.08 -33.21 -15.05
N VAL A 187 -49.11 -34.13 -16.02
CA VAL A 187 -48.19 -34.13 -17.17
C VAL A 187 -48.36 -32.85 -18.03
N GLU A 188 -49.58 -32.34 -18.21
CA GLU A 188 -49.81 -31.04 -18.88
C GLU A 188 -49.11 -29.89 -18.13
N VAL A 189 -49.23 -29.85 -16.81
CA VAL A 189 -48.65 -28.80 -15.95
C VAL A 189 -47.13 -28.89 -15.88
N GLU A 190 -46.56 -30.09 -15.76
CA GLU A 190 -45.11 -30.33 -15.77
C GLU A 190 -44.49 -29.85 -17.09
N ASN A 191 -45.04 -30.27 -18.23
CA ASN A 191 -44.57 -29.83 -19.54
C ASN A 191 -44.64 -28.31 -19.73
N ARG A 192 -45.72 -27.67 -19.25
CA ARG A 192 -45.86 -26.20 -19.27
C ARG A 192 -44.83 -25.51 -18.38
N THR A 193 -44.52 -26.08 -17.23
CA THR A 193 -43.51 -25.57 -16.29
C THR A 193 -42.12 -25.63 -16.93
N VAL A 194 -41.69 -26.80 -17.40
CA VAL A 194 -40.40 -27.00 -18.09
C VAL A 194 -40.26 -26.08 -19.31
N ALA A 195 -41.31 -25.92 -20.11
CA ALA A 195 -41.29 -25.00 -21.25
C ALA A 195 -41.18 -23.52 -20.84
N SER A 196 -41.72 -23.14 -19.67
CA SER A 196 -41.60 -21.78 -19.13
C SER A 196 -40.21 -21.52 -18.54
N GLU A 197 -39.64 -22.48 -17.82
CA GLU A 197 -38.27 -22.43 -17.28
C GLU A 197 -37.25 -22.30 -18.40
N LYS A 198 -37.38 -23.10 -19.47
CA LYS A 198 -36.51 -22.99 -20.64
C LYS A 198 -36.57 -21.59 -21.26
N LYS A 199 -37.77 -21.04 -21.47
CA LYS A 199 -37.93 -19.66 -22.01
C LYS A 199 -37.32 -18.59 -21.10
N MET A 200 -37.41 -18.78 -19.79
CA MET A 200 -36.79 -17.88 -18.82
C MET A 200 -35.26 -17.94 -18.90
N ASN A 201 -34.69 -19.15 -18.94
CA ASN A 201 -33.25 -19.36 -19.07
C ASN A 201 -32.68 -18.85 -20.40
N ASP A 202 -33.38 -19.11 -21.52
CA ASP A 202 -33.02 -18.58 -22.85
C ASP A 202 -32.96 -17.04 -22.81
N LYS A 203 -33.90 -16.39 -22.12
CA LYS A 203 -33.98 -14.93 -22.00
C LYS A 203 -32.95 -14.34 -21.03
N ILE A 204 -32.58 -15.06 -19.97
CA ILE A 204 -31.47 -14.69 -19.09
C ILE A 204 -30.16 -14.69 -19.89
N ALA A 205 -29.88 -15.75 -20.65
CA ALA A 205 -28.68 -15.83 -21.49
C ALA A 205 -28.62 -14.73 -22.58
N GLU A 206 -29.76 -14.35 -23.16
CA GLU A 206 -29.86 -13.21 -24.08
C GLU A 206 -29.52 -11.87 -23.39
N VAL A 207 -30.03 -11.64 -22.18
CA VAL A 207 -29.76 -10.44 -21.37
C VAL A 207 -28.30 -10.38 -20.94
N ASP A 208 -27.70 -11.49 -20.50
CA ASP A 208 -26.28 -11.56 -20.13
C ASP A 208 -25.39 -11.23 -21.34
N THR A 209 -25.70 -11.81 -22.50
CA THR A 209 -24.96 -11.55 -23.76
C THR A 209 -25.02 -10.07 -24.14
N LYS A 210 -26.20 -9.44 -24.06
CA LYS A 210 -26.38 -8.01 -24.35
C LYS A 210 -25.67 -7.12 -23.33
N THR A 211 -25.75 -7.47 -22.04
CA THR A 211 -25.12 -6.72 -20.95
C THR A 211 -23.61 -6.72 -21.08
N ASN A 212 -23.00 -7.91 -21.30
CA ASN A 212 -21.57 -8.05 -21.53
C ASN A 212 -21.11 -7.29 -22.78
N ALA A 213 -21.89 -7.29 -23.87
CA ALA A 213 -21.58 -6.51 -25.07
C ALA A 213 -21.64 -4.98 -24.84
N VAL A 214 -22.48 -4.50 -23.92
CA VAL A 214 -22.53 -3.07 -23.52
C VAL A 214 -21.34 -2.72 -22.62
N ILE A 215 -21.00 -3.57 -21.64
CA ILE A 215 -19.83 -3.39 -20.76
C ILE A 215 -18.55 -3.27 -21.60
N SER A 216 -18.27 -4.23 -22.48
CA SER A 216 -17.07 -4.21 -23.34
C SER A 216 -16.98 -2.98 -24.25
N LYS A 217 -18.13 -2.43 -24.70
CA LYS A 217 -18.16 -1.16 -25.45
C LYS A 217 -17.86 0.05 -24.57
N SER A 218 -18.38 0.07 -23.34
CA SER A 218 -18.13 1.12 -22.36
C SER A 218 -16.64 1.14 -21.95
N ASP A 219 -16.07 -0.02 -21.63
CA ASP A 219 -14.66 -0.17 -21.26
C ASP A 219 -13.73 0.30 -22.39
N SER A 220 -14.01 -0.11 -23.63
CA SER A 220 -13.26 0.32 -24.82
C SER A 220 -13.36 1.83 -25.05
N PHE A 221 -14.55 2.43 -24.89
CA PHE A 221 -14.74 3.88 -24.98
C PHE A 221 -13.97 4.63 -23.89
N VAL A 222 -14.03 4.17 -22.64
CA VAL A 222 -13.30 4.77 -21.51
C VAL A 222 -11.78 4.66 -21.72
N ALA A 223 -11.28 3.51 -22.16
CA ALA A 223 -9.86 3.32 -22.48
C ALA A 223 -9.39 4.24 -23.62
N THR A 224 -10.19 4.37 -24.68
CA THR A 224 -9.90 5.28 -25.80
C THR A 224 -9.88 6.73 -25.35
N LYS A 225 -10.90 7.19 -24.60
CA LYS A 225 -10.97 8.57 -24.12
C LYS A 225 -9.86 8.89 -23.12
N LYS A 226 -9.49 7.95 -22.26
CA LYS A 226 -8.32 8.10 -21.38
C LYS A 226 -7.04 8.33 -22.19
N ALA A 227 -6.78 7.52 -23.21
CA ALA A 227 -5.60 7.66 -24.06
C ALA A 227 -5.59 8.99 -24.86
N GLU A 228 -6.74 9.44 -25.35
CA GLU A 228 -6.89 10.77 -25.99
C GLU A 228 -6.53 11.91 -25.02
N TYR A 229 -7.03 11.86 -23.77
CA TYR A 229 -6.73 12.87 -22.74
C TYR A 229 -5.26 12.83 -22.31
N GLU A 230 -4.69 11.65 -22.10
CA GLU A 230 -3.26 11.49 -21.76
C GLU A 230 -2.36 12.07 -22.86
N LYS A 231 -2.70 11.83 -24.14
CA LYS A 231 -2.01 12.44 -25.27
C LYS A 231 -2.16 13.97 -25.29
N TYR A 232 -3.38 14.50 -25.14
CA TYR A 232 -3.61 15.95 -25.12
C TYR A 232 -2.80 16.66 -24.03
N VAL A 233 -2.71 16.06 -22.83
CA VAL A 233 -1.90 16.60 -21.72
C VAL A 233 -0.41 16.55 -22.04
N ALA A 234 0.08 15.46 -22.66
CA ALA A 234 1.47 15.36 -23.09
C ALA A 234 1.83 16.40 -24.16
N ASP A 235 0.99 16.55 -25.19
CA ASP A 235 1.16 17.53 -26.27
C ASP A 235 1.18 18.97 -25.71
N LYS A 236 0.26 19.32 -24.81
CA LYS A 236 0.23 20.64 -24.16
C LYS A 236 1.41 20.90 -23.24
N LYS A 237 1.94 19.88 -22.56
CA LYS A 237 3.19 19.99 -21.79
C LYS A 237 4.38 20.28 -22.72
N ALA A 238 4.49 19.57 -23.84
CA ALA A 238 5.55 19.76 -24.82
C ALA A 238 5.50 21.16 -25.48
N GLU A 239 4.31 21.66 -25.84
CA GLU A 239 4.13 23.04 -26.31
C GLU A 239 4.63 24.07 -25.30
N LEU A 240 4.28 23.91 -24.02
CA LEU A 240 4.67 24.82 -22.94
C LEU A 240 6.19 24.80 -22.69
N ASP A 241 6.80 23.62 -22.70
CA ASP A 241 8.24 23.47 -22.48
C ASP A 241 9.05 23.99 -23.69
N LYS A 242 8.53 23.85 -24.91
CA LYS A 242 9.07 24.53 -26.09
C LYS A 242 8.97 26.05 -25.96
N TYR A 243 7.79 26.59 -25.61
CA TYR A 243 7.59 28.04 -25.46
C TYR A 243 8.57 28.67 -24.46
N LYS A 244 8.81 28.01 -23.31
CA LYS A 244 9.83 28.45 -22.33
C LYS A 244 11.23 28.47 -22.93
N THR A 245 11.60 27.42 -23.67
CA THR A 245 12.92 27.29 -24.31
C THR A 245 13.14 28.39 -25.35
N ASP A 246 12.15 28.60 -26.22
CA ASP A 246 12.18 29.65 -27.24
C ASP A 246 12.27 31.06 -26.58
N LYS A 247 11.52 31.29 -25.50
CA LYS A 247 11.55 32.58 -24.76
C LYS A 247 12.87 32.83 -24.03
N ASN A 248 13.47 31.81 -23.41
CA ASN A 248 14.80 31.95 -22.81
C ASN A 248 15.84 32.29 -23.88
N THR A 249 15.81 31.58 -25.02
CA THR A 249 16.71 31.84 -26.16
C THR A 249 16.56 33.28 -26.71
N GLU A 250 15.33 33.81 -26.77
CA GLU A 250 15.06 35.20 -27.15
C GLU A 250 15.64 36.20 -26.13
N ILE A 251 15.50 35.91 -24.83
CA ILE A 251 16.05 36.73 -23.74
C ILE A 251 17.58 36.73 -23.79
N ASP A 252 18.21 35.56 -23.91
CA ASP A 252 19.66 35.40 -24.01
C ASP A 252 20.22 36.17 -25.22
N THR A 253 19.56 36.06 -26.37
CA THR A 253 19.92 36.82 -27.59
C THR A 253 19.84 38.33 -27.37
N LYS A 254 18.79 38.83 -26.70
CA LYS A 254 18.65 40.26 -26.37
C LYS A 254 19.71 40.73 -25.38
N PHE A 255 20.04 39.92 -24.38
CA PHE A 255 21.11 40.23 -23.42
C PHE A 255 22.49 40.26 -24.10
N ALA A 256 22.81 39.28 -24.95
CA ALA A 256 24.06 39.26 -25.71
C ALA A 256 24.21 40.49 -26.61
N ASN A 257 23.15 40.84 -27.36
CA ASN A 257 23.12 42.05 -28.18
C ASN A 257 23.32 43.31 -27.32
N LYS A 258 22.68 43.37 -26.14
CA LYS A 258 22.80 44.54 -25.26
C LYS A 258 24.16 44.68 -24.61
N SER A 259 24.84 43.56 -24.29
CA SER A 259 26.23 43.57 -23.86
C SER A 259 27.11 44.15 -24.96
N SER A 260 27.00 43.64 -26.19
CA SER A 260 27.79 44.12 -27.35
C SER A 260 27.59 45.62 -27.64
N GLU A 261 26.36 46.15 -27.51
CA GLU A 261 26.11 47.60 -27.56
C GLU A 261 26.85 48.38 -26.47
N ILE A 262 26.87 47.85 -25.23
CA ILE A 262 27.54 48.47 -24.09
C ILE A 262 29.05 48.44 -24.29
N ASP A 263 29.62 47.29 -24.66
CA ASP A 263 31.05 47.12 -24.96
C ASP A 263 31.50 48.10 -26.05
N THR A 264 30.72 48.23 -27.14
CA THR A 264 30.97 49.21 -28.20
C THR A 264 30.96 50.65 -27.68
N LYS A 265 29.97 51.03 -26.85
CA LYS A 265 29.89 52.38 -26.26
C LYS A 265 31.04 52.67 -25.30
N VAL A 266 31.45 51.70 -24.49
CA VAL A 266 32.57 51.82 -23.55
C VAL A 266 33.87 51.99 -24.32
N ASN A 267 34.14 51.14 -25.31
CA ASN A 267 35.34 51.24 -26.16
C ASN A 267 35.41 52.58 -26.92
N ASN A 268 34.29 53.05 -27.45
CA ASN A 268 34.22 54.38 -28.07
C ASN A 268 34.51 55.51 -27.07
N LYS A 269 34.04 55.39 -25.81
CA LYS A 269 34.29 56.39 -24.77
C LYS A 269 35.74 56.38 -24.26
N ILE A 270 36.35 55.21 -24.13
CA ILE A 270 37.80 55.06 -23.87
C ILE A 270 38.58 55.77 -24.98
N THR A 271 38.27 55.47 -26.25
CA THR A 271 38.92 56.10 -27.41
C THR A 271 38.76 57.64 -27.43
N GLU A 272 37.58 58.17 -27.05
CA GLU A 272 37.36 59.61 -26.91
C GLU A 272 38.22 60.23 -25.78
N VAL A 273 38.35 59.54 -24.65
CA VAL A 273 39.17 59.96 -23.51
C VAL A 273 40.65 59.91 -23.84
N ASP A 274 41.13 58.85 -24.50
CA ASP A 274 42.52 58.73 -24.96
C ASP A 274 42.87 59.86 -25.94
N ASN A 275 42.01 60.13 -26.93
CA ASN A 275 42.21 61.23 -27.88
C ASN A 275 42.26 62.59 -27.18
N LYS A 276 41.36 62.86 -26.21
CA LYS A 276 41.38 64.09 -25.41
C LYS A 276 42.64 64.20 -24.55
N THR A 277 43.08 63.10 -23.96
CA THR A 277 44.29 63.04 -23.11
C THR A 277 45.54 63.30 -23.95
N ASN A 278 45.67 62.63 -25.10
CA ASN A 278 46.76 62.83 -26.05
C ASN A 278 46.80 64.26 -26.61
N ALA A 279 45.64 64.84 -26.94
CA ALA A 279 45.55 66.25 -27.33
C ALA A 279 46.04 67.20 -26.23
N LYS A 280 45.69 66.94 -24.96
CA LYS A 280 46.14 67.76 -23.83
C LYS A 280 47.62 67.59 -23.54
N ILE A 281 48.18 66.38 -23.69
CA ILE A 281 49.62 66.12 -23.63
C ILE A 281 50.35 66.93 -24.73
N ALA A 282 49.83 66.95 -25.96
CA ALA A 282 50.41 67.74 -27.05
C ALA A 282 50.36 69.27 -26.77
N GLU A 283 49.26 69.78 -26.22
CA GLU A 283 49.12 71.18 -25.80
C GLU A 283 50.11 71.57 -24.68
N VAL A 284 50.27 70.70 -23.68
CA VAL A 284 51.25 70.86 -22.58
C VAL A 284 52.67 70.83 -23.12
N ASN A 285 53.00 69.88 -24.01
CA ASN A 285 54.32 69.78 -24.64
C ASN A 285 54.64 71.02 -25.50
N SER A 286 53.67 71.55 -26.25
CA SER A 286 53.81 72.81 -27.00
C SER A 286 54.06 74.00 -26.08
N THR A 287 53.30 74.11 -24.99
CA THR A 287 53.47 75.17 -23.96
C THR A 287 54.83 75.09 -23.28
N LEU A 288 55.29 73.88 -22.93
CA LEU A 288 56.60 73.64 -22.33
C LEU A 288 57.72 73.99 -23.31
N THR A 289 57.62 73.55 -24.57
CA THR A 289 58.57 73.89 -25.64
C THR A 289 58.70 75.40 -25.81
N LYS A 290 57.56 76.13 -25.82
CA LYS A 290 57.56 77.59 -25.87
C LYS A 290 58.28 78.22 -24.67
N LYS A 291 57.98 77.78 -23.45
CA LYS A 291 58.65 78.27 -22.23
C LYS A 291 60.15 77.98 -22.20
N VAL A 292 60.58 76.82 -22.71
CA VAL A 292 62.00 76.48 -22.89
C VAL A 292 62.64 77.46 -23.88
N GLY A 293 62.02 77.74 -25.02
CA GLY A 293 62.50 78.74 -25.98
C GLY A 293 62.56 80.16 -25.42
N GLU A 294 61.58 80.57 -24.60
CA GLU A 294 61.59 81.85 -23.88
C GLU A 294 62.72 81.91 -22.82
N PHE A 295 63.03 80.78 -22.17
CA PHE A 295 64.14 80.68 -21.23
C PHE A 295 65.48 80.74 -21.95
N ASP A 296 65.68 79.98 -23.03
CA ASP A 296 66.86 80.05 -23.89
C ASP A 296 67.11 81.46 -24.43
N ALA A 297 66.06 82.19 -24.81
CA ALA A 297 66.18 83.59 -25.24
C ALA A 297 66.69 84.49 -24.11
N LYS A 298 66.17 84.33 -22.89
CA LYS A 298 66.66 85.05 -21.70
C LYS A 298 68.10 84.66 -21.34
N VAL A 299 68.48 83.39 -21.48
CA VAL A 299 69.86 82.94 -21.28
C VAL A 299 70.78 83.63 -22.29
N LYS A 300 70.42 83.67 -23.59
CA LYS A 300 71.19 84.41 -24.62
C LYS A 300 71.28 85.92 -24.33
N GLU A 301 70.22 86.53 -23.80
CA GLU A 301 70.24 87.95 -23.40
C GLU A 301 71.20 88.19 -22.22
N VAL A 302 71.19 87.29 -21.22
CA VAL A 302 72.15 87.31 -20.10
C VAL A 302 73.57 87.11 -20.59
N ASP A 303 73.79 86.14 -21.48
CA ASP A 303 75.10 85.84 -22.08
C ASP A 303 75.64 87.06 -22.86
N THR A 304 74.77 87.74 -23.61
CA THR A 304 75.10 89.01 -24.30
C THR A 304 75.46 90.13 -23.31
N LYS A 305 74.70 90.28 -22.20
CA LYS A 305 74.98 91.27 -21.15
C LYS A 305 76.26 90.96 -20.38
N VAL A 306 76.58 89.69 -20.14
CA VAL A 306 77.84 89.24 -19.53
C VAL A 306 78.99 89.56 -20.46
N ASN A 307 78.92 89.19 -21.74
CA ASN A 307 79.94 89.50 -22.73
C ASN A 307 80.17 91.02 -22.88
N ALA A 308 79.11 91.84 -22.86
CA ALA A 308 79.23 93.30 -22.87
C ALA A 308 79.95 93.84 -21.61
N LYS A 309 79.66 93.30 -20.42
CA LYS A 309 80.37 93.67 -19.18
C LYS A 309 81.82 93.20 -19.15
N VAL A 310 82.11 92.02 -19.72
CA VAL A 310 83.48 91.53 -19.89
C VAL A 310 84.27 92.45 -20.83
N LEU A 311 83.65 92.91 -21.92
CA LEU A 311 84.26 93.90 -22.82
C LEU A 311 84.48 95.25 -22.12
N GLU A 312 83.52 95.74 -21.32
CA GLU A 312 83.67 96.97 -20.53
C GLU A 312 84.81 96.86 -19.50
N ALA A 313 84.92 95.72 -18.81
CA ALA A 313 86.02 95.42 -17.89
C ALA A 313 87.36 95.33 -18.64
N THR A 314 87.38 94.74 -19.84
CA THR A 314 88.59 94.66 -20.69
C THR A 314 89.07 96.05 -21.10
N ASN A 315 88.15 96.96 -21.46
CA ASN A 315 88.48 98.34 -21.79
C ASN A 315 89.03 99.11 -20.56
N LYS A 316 88.42 98.93 -19.38
CA LYS A 316 88.93 99.52 -18.12
C LYS A 316 90.32 98.99 -17.73
N ILE A 317 90.60 97.71 -17.98
CA ILE A 317 91.94 97.14 -17.83
C ILE A 317 92.92 97.82 -18.79
N ALA A 318 92.55 98.01 -20.07
CA ALA A 318 93.40 98.70 -21.05
C ALA A 318 93.70 100.18 -20.67
N GLU A 319 92.72 100.91 -20.14
CA GLU A 319 92.92 102.28 -19.61
C GLU A 319 93.85 102.28 -18.39
N THR A 320 93.69 101.31 -17.49
CA THR A 320 94.54 101.17 -16.29
C THR A 320 95.98 100.83 -16.67
N GLU A 321 96.18 99.97 -17.67
CA GLU A 321 97.51 99.57 -18.17
C GLU A 321 98.23 100.74 -18.87
N LYS A 322 97.48 101.62 -19.55
CA LYS A 322 98.00 102.88 -20.08
C LYS A 322 98.49 103.81 -18.96
N ALA A 323 97.66 104.03 -17.93
CA ALA A 323 98.02 104.88 -16.78
C ALA A 323 99.22 104.31 -15.99
N ARG A 324 99.31 102.97 -15.85
CA ARG A 324 100.49 102.28 -15.30
C ARG A 324 101.75 102.60 -16.11
N THR A 325 101.67 102.54 -17.44
CA THR A 325 102.81 102.79 -18.34
C THR A 325 103.32 104.23 -18.24
N GLU A 326 102.41 105.21 -18.18
CA GLU A 326 102.73 106.62 -17.96
C GLU A 326 103.38 106.84 -16.57
N THR A 327 102.89 106.17 -15.53
CA THR A 327 103.45 106.23 -14.16
C THR A 327 104.86 105.64 -14.06
N VAL A 328 105.12 104.51 -14.75
CA VAL A 328 106.46 103.90 -14.82
C VAL A 328 107.45 104.84 -15.53
N THR A 329 107.01 105.52 -16.59
CA THR A 329 107.83 106.51 -17.31
C THR A 329 108.19 107.70 -16.42
N ALA A 330 107.22 108.24 -15.66
CA ALA A 330 107.46 109.31 -14.70
C ALA A 330 108.42 108.89 -13.57
N THR A 331 108.28 107.66 -13.06
CA THR A 331 109.15 107.10 -12.00
C THR A 331 110.60 106.98 -12.47
N ASN A 332 110.83 106.49 -13.69
CA ASN A 332 112.18 106.37 -14.24
C ASN A 332 112.85 107.74 -14.44
N ASN A 333 112.12 108.76 -14.86
CA ASN A 333 112.65 110.12 -14.98
C ASN A 333 113.04 110.71 -13.61
N ALA A 334 112.24 110.47 -12.57
CA ALA A 334 112.55 110.90 -11.20
C ALA A 334 113.81 110.19 -10.64
N ASN A 335 114.00 108.90 -10.94
CA ASN A 335 115.18 108.14 -10.54
C ASN A 335 116.46 108.67 -11.22
N ILE A 336 116.39 109.03 -12.51
CA ILE A 336 117.52 109.65 -13.25
C ILE A 336 117.90 111.00 -12.63
N ALA A 337 116.90 111.85 -12.33
CA ALA A 337 117.14 113.14 -11.67
C ALA A 337 117.78 112.97 -10.27
N THR A 338 117.29 112.01 -9.48
CA THR A 338 117.81 111.70 -8.14
C THR A 338 119.26 111.22 -8.19
N LYS A 339 119.62 110.38 -9.18
CA LYS A 339 121.00 109.93 -9.35
C LYS A 339 121.95 111.10 -9.68
N ASN A 340 121.56 111.98 -10.59
CA ASN A 340 122.39 113.13 -10.97
C ASN A 340 122.63 114.09 -9.78
N ALA A 341 121.63 114.30 -8.92
CA ALA A 341 121.77 115.11 -7.71
C ALA A 341 122.77 114.49 -6.70
N ASN A 342 122.73 113.18 -6.52
CA ASN A 342 123.66 112.46 -5.64
C ASN A 342 125.11 112.51 -6.15
N ASP A 343 125.31 112.34 -7.46
CA ASP A 343 126.65 112.41 -8.07
C ASP A 343 127.28 113.81 -7.91
N GLN A 344 126.48 114.89 -7.95
CA GLN A 344 126.93 116.26 -7.67
C GLN A 344 127.20 116.53 -6.18
N ALA A 345 126.41 115.96 -5.27
CA ALA A 345 126.62 116.08 -3.82
C ALA A 345 127.94 115.42 -3.37
N ALA A 346 128.31 114.28 -3.98
CA ALA A 346 129.57 113.60 -3.71
C ALA A 346 130.79 114.47 -4.10
N TYR A 347 130.72 115.15 -5.25
CA TYR A 347 131.79 116.02 -5.76
C TYR A 347 132.04 117.23 -4.84
N ALA A 348 130.96 117.83 -4.31
CA ALA A 348 131.04 118.93 -3.35
C ALA A 348 131.66 118.50 -2.01
N LYS A 349 131.31 117.31 -1.52
CA LYS A 349 131.88 116.76 -0.28
C LYS A 349 133.40 116.55 -0.39
N GLN A 350 133.87 116.04 -1.54
CA GLN A 350 135.29 115.76 -1.77
C GLN A 350 136.16 117.04 -1.78
N GLN A 351 135.63 118.17 -2.25
CA GLN A 351 136.28 119.49 -2.15
C GLN A 351 136.35 120.00 -0.70
N GLY A 352 135.28 119.82 0.08
CA GLY A 352 135.26 120.21 1.50
C GLY A 352 136.25 119.44 2.37
N ASP A 353 136.38 118.13 2.14
CA ASP A 353 137.32 117.27 2.87
C ASP A 353 138.79 117.64 2.56
N TYR A 354 139.10 118.12 1.33
CA TYR A 354 140.45 118.60 0.96
C TYR A 354 140.83 119.92 1.66
N ALA A 355 139.89 120.87 1.76
CA ALA A 355 140.11 122.14 2.46
C ALA A 355 140.35 121.95 3.96
N LYS A 356 139.67 120.97 4.57
CA LYS A 356 139.83 120.64 6.00
C LYS A 356 141.23 120.12 6.32
N ALA A 357 141.79 119.27 5.46
CA ALA A 357 143.13 118.72 5.63
C ALA A 357 144.24 119.80 5.65
N GLN A 358 144.10 120.86 4.86
CA GLN A 358 145.04 122.00 4.89
C GLN A 358 144.96 122.81 6.20
N GLY A 359 143.75 122.98 6.76
CA GLY A 359 143.55 123.70 8.02
C GLY A 359 144.15 122.97 9.23
N ASP A 360 143.99 121.65 9.29
CA ASP A 360 144.51 120.84 10.40
C ASP A 360 146.05 120.74 10.40
N TYR A 361 146.68 120.74 9.21
CA TYR A 361 148.15 120.76 9.07
C TYR A 361 148.78 122.04 9.64
N ALA A 362 148.23 123.22 9.31
CA ALA A 362 148.70 124.50 9.86
C ALA A 362 148.53 124.60 11.39
N LYS A 363 147.51 123.94 11.94
CA LYS A 363 147.20 123.95 13.37
C LYS A 363 148.14 123.07 14.19
N ALA A 364 148.58 121.94 13.65
CA ALA A 364 149.57 121.07 14.26
C ALA A 364 150.92 121.80 14.46
N GLN A 365 151.35 122.54 13.43
CA GLN A 365 152.62 123.25 13.42
C GLN A 365 152.70 124.42 14.41
N GLY A 366 151.62 125.23 14.51
CA GLY A 366 151.52 126.24 15.58
C GLY A 366 151.54 125.67 17.01
N THR A 367 151.19 124.39 17.18
CA THR A 367 151.24 123.69 18.49
C THR A 367 152.68 123.23 18.84
N SER A 368 153.49 122.90 17.83
CA SER A 368 154.90 122.53 18.00
C SER A 368 155.73 123.72 18.53
N ALA A 369 155.57 124.90 17.91
CA ALA A 369 156.26 126.13 18.30
C ALA A 369 155.97 126.56 19.75
N LYS A 370 154.73 126.36 20.22
CA LYS A 370 154.35 126.68 21.61
C LYS A 370 155.03 125.76 22.64
N THR A 371 155.19 124.48 22.29
CA THR A 371 155.77 123.49 23.19
C THR A 371 157.27 123.72 23.45
N GLN A 372 158.01 124.21 22.45
CA GLN A 372 159.42 124.60 22.65
C GLN A 372 159.59 125.87 23.51
N ALA A 373 158.67 126.84 23.40
CA ALA A 373 158.69 128.05 24.23
C ALA A 373 158.45 127.73 25.73
N ASP A 374 157.53 126.82 26.03
CA ASP A 374 157.26 126.42 27.42
C ASP A 374 158.43 125.62 28.04
N TYR A 375 159.20 124.85 27.23
CA TYR A 375 160.42 124.17 27.69
C TYR A 375 161.53 125.14 28.08
N ALA A 376 161.73 126.21 27.30
CA ALA A 376 162.70 127.27 27.61
C ALA A 376 162.36 128.01 28.91
N LYS A 377 161.06 128.17 29.22
CA LYS A 377 160.58 128.80 30.45
C LYS A 377 160.85 127.95 31.70
N GLY A 378 160.63 126.64 31.61
CA GLY A 378 160.85 125.71 32.72
C GLY A 378 162.31 125.63 33.21
N GLN A 379 163.29 125.79 32.31
CA GLN A 379 164.71 125.83 32.68
C GLN A 379 165.09 127.11 33.43
N GLY A 380 164.49 128.26 33.11
CA GLY A 380 164.73 129.53 33.81
C GLY A 380 164.09 129.60 35.21
N ASP A 381 162.93 128.95 35.38
CA ASP A 381 162.27 128.82 36.69
C ASP A 381 162.92 127.74 37.58
N TYR A 382 163.72 126.82 37.01
CA TYR A 382 164.65 125.98 37.77
C TYR A 382 165.90 126.75 38.24
N ALA A 383 165.61 127.64 39.18
CA ALA A 383 166.34 127.66 40.43
C ALA A 383 167.79 128.20 40.39
N LYS A 384 168.04 129.50 40.24
CA LYS A 384 167.40 130.64 40.96
C LYS A 384 167.33 130.37 42.48
N LYS A 385 166.37 129.54 42.91
CA LYS A 385 166.31 128.74 44.15
C LYS A 385 167.62 128.08 44.63
N GLN A 386 168.60 127.76 43.78
CA GLN A 386 169.92 127.28 44.23
C GLN A 386 170.89 128.43 44.55
N GLY A 387 170.77 129.58 43.87
CA GLY A 387 171.57 130.78 44.19
C GLY A 387 171.11 131.47 45.47
N GLU A 388 169.80 131.48 45.72
CA GLU A 388 169.21 132.11 46.91
C GLU A 388 169.57 131.37 48.21
N ASN A 389 169.84 130.06 48.18
CA ASN A 389 170.13 129.25 49.37
C ASN A 389 171.61 129.24 49.80
N ALA A 390 172.51 129.83 49.00
CA ALA A 390 173.94 129.97 49.35
C ALA A 390 174.32 131.38 49.79
N LEU A 391 173.52 132.40 49.43
CA LEU A 391 173.75 133.79 49.84
C LEU A 391 173.51 133.99 51.35
N ASP A 392 172.64 133.19 51.97
CA ASP A 392 172.39 133.22 53.42
C ASP A 392 173.58 132.69 54.26
N ILE A 393 174.48 131.88 53.68
CA ILE A 393 175.69 131.41 54.39
C ILE A 393 176.80 132.50 54.41
N GLN A 394 176.74 133.50 53.53
CA GLN A 394 177.75 134.58 53.52
C GLN A 394 177.62 135.54 54.72
N LYS A 395 176.48 135.56 55.42
CA LYS A 395 176.20 136.55 56.49
C LYS A 395 176.52 136.11 57.93
N GLU A 396 176.97 134.89 58.18
CA GLU A 396 177.39 134.48 59.53
C GLU A 396 178.91 134.64 59.78
N TYR A 397 179.75 134.83 58.75
CA TYR A 397 181.22 134.94 58.92
C TYR A 397 181.88 136.26 58.47
N LEU A 398 181.15 137.21 57.88
CA LEU A 398 181.63 138.59 57.67
C LEU A 398 181.50 139.49 58.93
N ALA A 399 181.62 138.87 60.12
CA ALA A 399 181.81 139.53 61.41
C ALA A 399 183.28 139.57 61.86
N LYS A 400 184.25 139.27 60.97
CA LYS A 400 185.69 139.31 61.30
C LYS A 400 186.53 140.28 60.46
N GLU A 401 186.51 140.23 59.14
CA GLU A 401 187.44 141.03 58.32
C GLU A 401 186.73 141.67 57.13
N GLY A 402 186.88 142.99 56.99
CA GLY A 402 186.26 143.75 55.91
C GLY A 402 187.17 143.89 54.69
N PHE A 403 186.56 143.88 53.52
CA PHE A 403 186.94 144.59 52.27
C PHE A 403 185.68 144.48 51.36
N ASN A 404 185.12 145.56 50.81
CA ASN A 404 185.60 146.32 49.65
C ASN A 404 185.70 145.46 48.38
N ILE A 405 184.91 145.78 47.34
CA ILE A 405 185.25 145.60 45.91
C ILE A 405 184.28 146.41 45.02
N VAL A 406 184.83 146.98 43.94
CA VAL A 406 184.20 147.82 42.92
C VAL A 406 184.38 147.16 41.55
N VAL A 407 183.32 147.05 40.72
CA VAL A 407 183.33 146.73 39.26
C VAL A 407 182.03 147.31 38.64
N SER A 408 181.91 147.99 37.49
CA SER A 408 182.83 148.53 36.45
C SER A 408 183.23 147.68 35.21
N ALA A 409 182.27 147.26 34.39
CA ALA A 409 182.43 146.98 32.93
C ALA A 409 181.07 147.18 32.20
N THR A 410 180.90 147.59 30.92
CA THR A 410 181.76 147.94 29.76
C THR A 410 182.02 146.84 28.70
N GLU A 411 181.37 146.99 27.53
CA GLU A 411 181.49 146.17 26.28
C GLU A 411 181.19 144.65 26.43
N PRO A 412 181.10 143.80 25.37
CA PRO A 412 181.33 143.94 23.90
C PRO A 412 180.03 143.86 23.04
N LYS A 413 179.94 144.20 21.74
CA LYS A 413 180.61 143.79 20.46
C LYS A 413 180.19 142.43 19.86
N THR A 414 180.33 142.35 18.52
CA THR A 414 180.41 141.18 17.62
C THR A 414 179.16 140.30 17.48
N ASP A 415 178.90 139.60 16.38
CA ASP A 415 179.23 139.67 14.94
C ASP A 415 179.01 138.25 14.40
N ASN A 416 178.56 138.14 13.15
CA ASN A 416 178.68 136.97 12.26
C ASN A 416 177.99 135.64 12.64
N LEU A 417 177.70 134.89 11.56
CA LEU A 417 177.17 133.52 11.54
C LEU A 417 175.74 133.41 12.11
N ASN A 418 174.77 132.74 11.51
CA ASN A 418 174.65 132.08 10.21
C ASN A 418 173.20 131.53 10.21
N THR A 419 172.56 131.47 9.04
CA THR A 419 171.66 130.38 8.60
C THR A 419 170.53 129.94 9.57
N PHE A 420 169.26 129.99 9.19
CA PHE A 420 168.68 129.18 8.11
C PHE A 420 167.41 129.85 7.52
N TRP A 421 166.96 129.36 6.36
CA TRP A 421 165.72 129.77 5.69
C TRP A 421 164.47 129.19 6.40
N PHE A 422 163.34 129.11 5.66
CA PHE A 422 162.19 128.21 5.88
C PHE A 422 161.03 128.84 6.70
N GLN A 423 159.76 128.71 6.26
CA GLN A 423 158.86 127.53 6.21
C GLN A 423 158.32 127.18 7.60
N GLU A 424 157.35 126.27 7.62
CA GLU A 424 156.65 125.70 8.77
C GLU A 424 155.45 126.56 9.22
N GLY A 425 154.21 126.12 8.99
CA GLY A 425 153.77 124.72 8.86
C GLY A 425 154.21 123.89 7.66
#